data_AF-A0A1C4N3X8-F1
#
_entry.id   AF-A0A1C4N3X8-F1
#
_cell.length_a   1.000
_cell.length_b   1.000
_cell.length_c   1.000
_cell.angle_alpha   90.00
_cell.angle_beta   90.00
_cell.angle_gamma   90.00
#
_symmetry.space_group_name_H-M   'P 1'
#
loop_
_entity.id
_entity.type
_entity.pdbx_description
1 polymer ?
#
loop_
_entity_poly.entity_id
_entity_poly.type
_entity_poly.pdbx_seq_one_letter_code
_entity_poly.pdbx_strand_id
1 'polypeptide(L)'
;LQAAAVLGVEIAGPVLEDVADRLVAALTRVPAEEEALPVPGALAGLPELCAVLLPRLERYAAREPLAAQALLDVVDVPLDAAVRPVPHLRMCAGAASARALALDAVAAWDELLRTSRPSWSTEPALLHTALRLVWTEQPPGLAEMAHILEAADSDSHRAAGTWREAVAAAERGGTGTGAEAAAGRALAAHLFRSFPAELAPRTRARLRLLELAGDIAEGRGTDWAEQAVALREPGEVAESSGLLAHVYAVLGAAVLRQPGSPEGELYGLARSGDPELLAAYRQAAQSAGFGERLRADPATAAGCFVDWTAHPGAGPAWEATSTALLDDVLRPALRSASRAHLTALTTALAAGGPHRVSAFETWHQRTRASRWRRLLGG
;
A
#
# COMPACT_ATOMS: atom_id res chain seq x y z
N LEU A 1 12.13 -51.54 -4.42
CA LEU A 1 10.98 -51.46 -3.50
C LEU A 1 9.80 -52.31 -3.96
N GLN A 2 9.25 -52.08 -5.17
CA GLN A 2 8.13 -52.89 -5.70
C GLN A 2 8.39 -54.40 -5.70
N ALA A 3 9.55 -54.85 -6.18
CA ALA A 3 9.91 -56.27 -6.15
C ALA A 3 9.97 -56.82 -4.70
N ALA A 4 10.46 -56.04 -3.74
CA ALA A 4 10.48 -56.44 -2.33
C ALA A 4 9.06 -56.49 -1.73
N ALA A 5 8.19 -55.54 -2.08
CA ALA A 5 6.78 -55.52 -1.68
C ALA A 5 5.99 -56.72 -2.25
N VAL A 6 6.18 -57.05 -3.53
CA VAL A 6 5.57 -58.25 -4.16
C VAL A 6 6.04 -59.55 -3.48
N LEU A 7 7.29 -59.59 -3.03
CA LEU A 7 7.88 -60.74 -2.35
C LEU A 7 7.61 -60.77 -0.83
N GLY A 8 6.89 -59.78 -0.28
CA GLY A 8 6.61 -59.69 1.16
C GLY A 8 7.85 -59.47 2.04
N VAL A 9 8.93 -58.92 1.47
CA VAL A 9 10.17 -58.66 2.19
C VAL A 9 10.06 -57.36 2.96
N GLU A 10 10.25 -57.42 4.28
CA GLU A 10 10.28 -56.23 5.12
C GLU A 10 11.48 -55.34 4.76
N ILE A 11 11.20 -54.09 4.42
CA ILE A 11 12.21 -53.13 3.99
C ILE A 11 12.64 -52.31 5.21
N ALA A 12 13.94 -52.30 5.50
CA ALA A 12 14.47 -51.56 6.63
C ALA A 12 14.12 -50.05 6.54
N GLY A 13 13.64 -49.48 7.65
CA GLY A 13 13.24 -48.07 7.73
C GLY A 13 14.22 -47.07 7.13
N PRO A 14 15.55 -47.15 7.41
CA PRO A 14 16.52 -46.22 6.82
C PRO A 14 16.56 -46.21 5.28
N VAL A 15 16.25 -47.34 4.64
CA VAL A 15 16.19 -47.43 3.17
C VAL A 15 14.95 -46.72 2.64
N LEU A 16 13.81 -46.84 3.33
CA LEU A 16 12.58 -46.12 2.97
C LEU A 16 12.76 -44.60 3.11
N GLU A 17 13.43 -44.16 4.19
CA GLU A 17 13.74 -42.75 4.44
C GLU A 17 14.66 -42.16 3.34
N ASP A 18 15.77 -42.83 3.00
CA ASP A 18 16.68 -42.38 1.93
C ASP A 18 15.99 -42.34 0.57
N VAL A 19 15.17 -43.34 0.24
CA VAL A 19 14.39 -43.32 -1.01
C VAL A 19 13.36 -42.20 -1.01
N ALA A 20 12.65 -41.97 0.10
CA ALA A 20 11.71 -40.85 0.21
C ALA A 20 12.40 -39.50 0.05
N ASP A 21 13.57 -39.29 0.66
CA ASP A 21 14.34 -38.05 0.52
C ASP A 21 14.80 -37.82 -0.92
N ARG A 22 15.28 -38.87 -1.59
CA ARG A 22 15.66 -38.80 -3.01
C ARG A 22 14.46 -38.52 -3.91
N LEU A 23 13.31 -39.14 -3.63
CA LEU A 23 12.08 -38.90 -4.36
C LEU A 23 11.61 -37.46 -4.19
N VAL A 24 11.57 -36.92 -2.98
CA VAL A 24 11.22 -35.50 -2.77
C VAL A 24 12.20 -34.59 -3.50
N ALA A 25 13.52 -34.84 -3.39
CA ALA A 25 14.52 -34.03 -4.07
C ALA A 25 14.42 -34.12 -5.61
N ALA A 26 14.04 -35.28 -6.15
CA ALA A 26 13.80 -35.45 -7.59
C ALA A 26 12.53 -34.70 -8.00
N LEU A 27 11.41 -34.97 -7.34
CA LEU A 27 10.09 -34.40 -7.62
C LEU A 27 10.07 -32.87 -7.54
N THR A 28 10.77 -32.30 -6.56
CA THR A 28 10.85 -30.83 -6.37
C THR A 28 11.85 -30.12 -7.28
N ARG A 29 12.67 -30.87 -8.03
CA ARG A 29 13.61 -30.32 -9.03
C ARG A 29 13.07 -30.35 -10.45
N VAL A 30 11.99 -31.08 -10.73
CA VAL A 30 11.41 -31.18 -12.07
C VAL A 30 10.89 -29.80 -12.48
N PRO A 31 11.47 -29.14 -13.50
CA PRO A 31 10.81 -27.99 -14.10
C PRO A 31 9.53 -28.50 -14.78
N ALA A 32 8.44 -27.74 -14.69
CA ALA A 32 7.09 -28.09 -15.14
C ALA A 32 6.94 -28.45 -16.65
N GLU A 33 8.05 -28.57 -17.38
CA GLU A 33 8.10 -28.82 -18.82
C GLU A 33 8.80 -30.15 -19.20
N GLU A 34 9.48 -30.84 -18.27
CA GLU A 34 10.10 -32.15 -18.56
C GLU A 34 9.14 -33.30 -18.22
N GLU A 35 8.92 -34.16 -19.22
CA GLU A 35 8.16 -35.41 -19.23
C GLU A 35 7.91 -35.99 -17.83
N ALA A 36 6.63 -36.06 -17.45
CA ALA A 36 6.16 -36.65 -16.22
C ALA A 36 6.92 -37.94 -15.92
N LEU A 37 7.73 -37.94 -14.85
CA LEU A 37 8.32 -39.17 -14.33
C LEU A 37 7.17 -40.18 -14.19
N PRO A 38 7.27 -41.41 -14.74
CA PRO A 38 6.26 -42.45 -14.61
C PRO A 38 6.27 -43.02 -13.18
N VAL A 39 5.95 -42.16 -12.21
CA VAL A 39 5.57 -42.47 -10.84
C VAL A 39 4.09 -42.88 -10.70
N PRO A 40 3.14 -42.47 -11.57
CA PRO A 40 1.72 -42.80 -11.41
C PRO A 40 1.50 -44.32 -11.39
N GLY A 41 0.97 -44.83 -10.28
CA GLY A 41 0.72 -46.26 -10.04
C GLY A 41 1.80 -46.99 -9.25
N ALA A 42 3.03 -46.48 -9.17
CA ALA A 42 4.10 -47.14 -8.43
C ALA A 42 4.00 -46.98 -6.91
N LEU A 43 3.48 -45.83 -6.45
CA LEU A 43 3.34 -45.50 -5.02
C LEU A 43 2.13 -46.16 -4.37
N ALA A 44 1.04 -46.39 -5.11
CA ALA A 44 -0.17 -47.03 -4.60
C ALA A 44 0.09 -48.45 -4.06
N GLY A 45 1.10 -49.15 -4.59
CA GLY A 45 1.54 -50.46 -4.13
C GLY A 45 2.60 -50.45 -3.02
N LEU A 46 2.94 -49.30 -2.44
CA LEU A 46 4.01 -49.14 -1.44
C LEU A 46 3.55 -48.29 -0.22
N PRO A 47 2.61 -48.79 0.60
CA PRO A 47 2.02 -48.01 1.70
C PRO A 47 3.05 -47.56 2.75
N GLU A 48 4.10 -48.36 3.02
CA GLU A 48 5.18 -48.02 3.94
C GLU A 48 6.02 -46.85 3.42
N LEU A 49 6.24 -46.76 2.10
CA LEU A 49 6.91 -45.62 1.48
C LEU A 49 6.02 -44.37 1.56
N CYS A 50 4.72 -44.51 1.28
CA CYS A 50 3.75 -43.41 1.40
C CYS A 50 3.70 -42.82 2.82
N ALA A 51 3.78 -43.67 3.85
CA ALA A 51 3.81 -43.23 5.25
C ALA A 51 4.99 -42.30 5.58
N VAL A 52 6.11 -42.46 4.87
CA VAL A 52 7.35 -41.70 5.07
C VAL A 52 7.47 -40.51 4.10
N LEU A 53 6.93 -40.65 2.89
CA LEU A 53 6.94 -39.65 1.83
C LEU A 53 5.93 -38.51 2.07
N LEU A 54 4.69 -38.84 2.44
CA LEU A 54 3.60 -37.86 2.58
C LEU A 54 3.91 -36.77 3.61
N PRO A 55 4.48 -37.05 4.81
CA PRO A 55 4.86 -35.99 5.75
C PRO A 55 5.96 -35.04 5.25
N ARG A 56 6.77 -35.46 4.27
CA ARG A 56 7.77 -34.60 3.63
C ARG A 56 7.13 -33.71 2.58
N LEU A 57 6.28 -34.29 1.75
CA LEU A 57 5.50 -33.55 0.75
C LEU A 57 4.53 -32.56 1.43
N GLU A 58 3.99 -32.89 2.60
CA GLU A 58 3.15 -31.97 3.40
C GLU A 58 3.93 -30.75 3.87
N ARG A 59 5.15 -30.94 4.41
CA ARG A 59 6.04 -29.83 4.78
C ARG A 59 6.46 -28.99 3.57
N TYR A 60 6.61 -29.62 2.41
CA TYR A 60 6.88 -28.93 1.16
C TYR A 60 5.66 -28.10 0.73
N ALA A 61 4.46 -28.66 0.71
CA ALA A 61 3.21 -27.98 0.36
C ALA A 61 2.92 -26.80 1.28
N ALA A 62 3.23 -26.89 2.58
CA ALA A 62 3.09 -25.78 3.51
C ALA A 62 4.06 -24.62 3.21
N ARG A 63 5.25 -24.90 2.64
CA ARG A 63 6.28 -23.90 2.32
C ARG A 63 6.13 -23.32 0.91
N GLU A 64 5.83 -24.17 -0.07
CA GLU A 64 5.78 -23.85 -1.49
C GLU A 64 4.44 -24.34 -2.10
N PRO A 65 3.28 -23.76 -1.72
CA PRO A 65 1.96 -24.29 -2.11
C PRO A 65 1.77 -24.39 -3.63
N LEU A 66 2.21 -23.38 -4.38
CA LEU A 66 2.06 -23.36 -5.84
C LEU A 66 2.95 -24.39 -6.53
N ALA A 67 4.16 -24.58 -6.05
CA ALA A 67 5.04 -25.61 -6.59
C ALA A 67 4.55 -27.02 -6.24
N ALA A 68 3.94 -27.20 -5.06
CA ALA A 68 3.28 -28.44 -4.68
C ALA A 68 2.02 -28.70 -5.52
N GLN A 69 1.23 -27.68 -5.84
CA GLN A 69 0.12 -27.80 -6.78
C GLN A 69 0.60 -28.27 -8.16
N ALA A 70 1.58 -27.58 -8.75
CA ALA A 70 2.13 -27.94 -10.06
C ALA A 70 2.69 -29.37 -10.07
N LEU A 71 3.31 -29.82 -8.97
CA LEU A 71 3.73 -31.20 -8.79
C LEU A 71 2.55 -32.18 -8.83
N LEU A 72 1.47 -31.88 -8.10
CA LEU A 72 0.29 -32.75 -7.99
C LEU A 72 -0.53 -32.81 -9.28
N ASP A 73 -0.40 -31.81 -10.16
CA ASP A 73 -1.01 -31.82 -11.50
C ASP A 73 -0.35 -32.88 -12.42
N VAL A 74 0.89 -33.30 -12.13
CA VAL A 74 1.64 -34.29 -12.93
C VAL A 74 1.93 -35.60 -12.20
N VAL A 75 1.80 -35.63 -10.86
CA VAL A 75 2.04 -36.82 -10.03
C VAL A 75 0.78 -37.19 -9.25
N ASP A 76 0.28 -38.40 -9.51
CA ASP A 76 -0.79 -38.99 -8.71
C ASP A 76 -0.24 -39.50 -7.36
N VAL A 77 -0.54 -38.76 -6.29
CA VAL A 77 -0.14 -39.08 -4.92
C VAL A 77 -1.35 -39.61 -4.16
N PRO A 78 -1.27 -40.80 -3.52
CA PRO A 78 -2.41 -41.39 -2.81
C PRO A 78 -2.67 -40.69 -1.47
N LEU A 79 -3.28 -39.49 -1.52
CA LEU A 79 -3.57 -38.67 -0.33
C LEU A 79 -4.51 -39.37 0.67
N ASP A 80 -5.32 -40.30 0.21
CA ASP A 80 -6.21 -41.11 1.07
C ASP A 80 -5.47 -42.22 1.83
N ALA A 81 -4.27 -42.60 1.38
CA ALA A 81 -3.40 -43.54 2.08
C ALA A 81 -2.63 -42.89 3.26
N ALA A 82 -2.83 -41.59 3.50
CA ALA A 82 -2.13 -40.87 4.55
C ALA A 82 -2.55 -41.35 5.95
N VAL A 83 -1.60 -41.87 6.72
CA VAL A 83 -1.81 -42.27 8.12
C VAL A 83 -1.99 -41.05 9.04
N ARG A 84 -1.35 -39.92 8.69
CA ARG A 84 -1.47 -38.63 9.40
C ARG A 84 -2.20 -37.63 8.51
N PRO A 85 -2.84 -36.59 9.08
CA PRO A 85 -3.45 -35.54 8.27
C PRO A 85 -2.43 -34.83 7.38
N VAL A 86 -2.83 -34.57 6.13
CA VAL A 86 -2.05 -33.87 5.10
C VAL A 86 -2.86 -32.69 4.50
N PRO A 87 -3.32 -31.74 5.34
CA PRO A 87 -4.22 -30.69 4.91
C PRO A 87 -3.63 -29.77 3.83
N HIS A 88 -2.34 -29.45 3.87
CA HIS A 88 -1.70 -28.58 2.87
C HIS A 88 -1.65 -29.27 1.50
N LEU A 89 -1.28 -30.56 1.44
CA LEU A 89 -1.32 -31.32 0.19
C LEU A 89 -2.74 -31.44 -0.38
N ARG A 90 -3.73 -31.69 0.48
CA ARG A 90 -5.14 -31.75 0.04
C ARG A 90 -5.60 -30.42 -0.53
N MET A 91 -5.23 -29.30 0.08
CA MET A 91 -5.53 -27.98 -0.47
C MET A 91 -4.84 -27.75 -1.81
N CYS A 92 -3.56 -28.12 -1.93
CA CYS A 92 -2.83 -27.99 -3.20
C CYS A 92 -3.48 -28.82 -4.32
N ALA A 93 -3.90 -30.06 -4.03
CA ALA A 93 -4.61 -30.92 -4.97
C ALA A 93 -5.99 -30.36 -5.36
N GLY A 94 -6.70 -29.73 -4.42
CA GLY A 94 -8.03 -29.16 -4.64
C GLY A 94 -8.05 -27.76 -5.25
N ALA A 95 -6.91 -27.05 -5.28
CA ALA A 95 -6.84 -25.62 -5.61
C ALA A 95 -7.27 -25.28 -7.04
N ALA A 96 -6.98 -26.12 -8.03
CA ALA A 96 -7.42 -25.87 -9.40
C ALA A 96 -8.96 -25.95 -9.50
N SER A 97 -9.55 -27.01 -8.92
CA SER A 97 -11.00 -27.22 -8.89
C SER A 97 -11.73 -26.13 -8.09
N ALA A 98 -11.20 -25.74 -6.93
CA ALA A 98 -11.78 -24.67 -6.11
C ALA A 98 -11.85 -23.35 -6.88
N ARG A 99 -10.76 -22.98 -7.58
CA ARG A 99 -10.74 -21.77 -8.43
C ARG A 99 -11.67 -21.86 -9.64
N ALA A 100 -11.76 -23.03 -10.28
CA ALA A 100 -12.59 -23.22 -11.46
C ALA A 100 -14.11 -23.19 -11.16
N LEU A 101 -14.51 -23.59 -9.96
CA LEU A 101 -15.91 -23.67 -9.56
C LEU A 101 -16.40 -22.44 -8.77
N ALA A 102 -15.49 -21.63 -8.24
CA ALA A 102 -15.83 -20.44 -7.47
C ALA A 102 -16.29 -19.27 -8.35
N LEU A 103 -17.15 -18.42 -7.78
CA LEU A 103 -17.61 -17.19 -8.44
C LEU A 103 -16.53 -16.09 -8.44
N ASP A 104 -15.70 -16.06 -7.40
CA ASP A 104 -14.61 -15.12 -7.22
C ASP A 104 -13.48 -15.74 -6.36
N ALA A 105 -12.40 -14.97 -6.16
CA ALA A 105 -11.24 -15.41 -5.39
C ALA A 105 -11.59 -15.70 -3.92
N VAL A 106 -12.46 -14.90 -3.31
CA VAL A 106 -12.89 -15.07 -1.91
C VAL A 106 -13.65 -16.38 -1.74
N ALA A 107 -14.58 -16.69 -2.64
CA ALA A 107 -15.31 -17.95 -2.64
C ALA A 107 -14.39 -19.16 -2.85
N ALA A 108 -13.34 -19.04 -3.69
CA ALA A 108 -12.33 -20.09 -3.85
C ALA A 108 -11.53 -20.31 -2.55
N TRP A 109 -11.18 -19.23 -1.86
CA TRP A 109 -10.46 -19.28 -0.59
C TRP A 109 -11.30 -19.92 0.52
N ASP A 110 -12.56 -19.50 0.67
CA ASP A 110 -13.52 -20.08 1.61
C ASP A 110 -13.72 -21.58 1.35
N GLU A 111 -13.83 -21.98 0.08
CA GLU A 111 -13.97 -23.38 -0.32
C GLU A 111 -12.75 -24.24 0.04
N LEU A 112 -11.54 -23.72 -0.16
CA LEU A 112 -10.31 -24.42 0.21
C LEU A 112 -10.20 -24.61 1.72
N LEU A 113 -10.54 -23.58 2.50
CA LEU A 113 -10.56 -23.68 3.96
C LEU A 113 -11.64 -24.66 4.46
N ARG A 114 -12.84 -24.62 3.86
CA ARG A 114 -13.94 -25.52 4.20
C ARG A 114 -13.62 -26.99 3.94
N THR A 115 -12.86 -27.27 2.90
CA THR A 115 -12.47 -28.64 2.50
C THR A 115 -11.17 -29.12 3.13
N SER A 116 -10.37 -28.21 3.70
CA SER A 116 -9.20 -28.55 4.49
C SER A 116 -9.57 -29.38 5.72
N ARG A 117 -8.88 -30.50 5.92
CA ARG A 117 -9.06 -31.37 7.09
C ARG A 117 -7.69 -31.75 7.66
N PRO A 118 -7.37 -31.38 8.91
CA PRO A 118 -8.23 -30.70 9.89
C PRO A 118 -8.46 -29.21 9.57
N SER A 119 -9.38 -28.58 10.31
CA SER A 119 -9.74 -27.15 10.19
C SER A 119 -8.55 -26.22 10.45
N TRP A 120 -8.54 -25.05 9.81
CA TRP A 120 -7.57 -23.96 10.06
C TRP A 120 -7.51 -23.52 11.53
N SER A 121 -8.58 -23.72 12.30
CA SER A 121 -8.59 -23.42 13.74
C SER A 121 -7.61 -24.28 14.55
N THR A 122 -7.20 -25.42 14.02
CA THR A 122 -6.17 -26.30 14.59
C THR A 122 -4.82 -26.18 13.90
N GLU A 123 -4.80 -25.70 12.65
CA GLU A 123 -3.59 -25.49 11.84
C GLU A 123 -3.69 -24.13 11.10
N PRO A 124 -3.32 -23.02 11.77
CA PRO A 124 -3.50 -21.68 11.19
C PRO A 124 -2.69 -21.46 9.90
N ALA A 125 -1.61 -22.20 9.67
CA ALA A 125 -0.80 -22.10 8.44
C ALA A 125 -1.62 -22.38 7.15
N LEU A 126 -2.78 -23.04 7.28
CA LEU A 126 -3.71 -23.24 6.18
C LEU A 126 -4.26 -21.92 5.62
N LEU A 127 -4.41 -20.88 6.44
CA LEU A 127 -4.84 -19.55 5.97
C LEU A 127 -3.87 -18.97 4.95
N HIS A 128 -2.56 -19.06 5.22
CA HIS A 128 -1.52 -18.60 4.30
C HIS A 128 -1.44 -19.48 3.05
N THR A 129 -1.60 -20.79 3.22
CA THR A 129 -1.61 -21.75 2.09
C THR A 129 -2.76 -21.46 1.13
N ALA A 130 -3.98 -21.28 1.65
CA ALA A 130 -5.15 -20.91 0.85
C ALA A 130 -4.89 -19.58 0.11
N LEU A 131 -4.35 -18.57 0.81
CA LEU A 131 -4.05 -17.27 0.21
C LEU A 131 -3.10 -17.40 -0.99
N ARG A 132 -2.01 -18.16 -0.83
CA ARG A 132 -1.01 -18.37 -1.89
C ARG A 132 -1.54 -19.17 -3.08
N LEU A 133 -2.50 -20.07 -2.87
CA LEU A 133 -3.11 -20.90 -3.92
C LEU A 133 -4.18 -20.14 -4.73
N VAL A 134 -4.85 -19.18 -4.12
CA VAL A 134 -5.93 -18.39 -4.75
C VAL A 134 -5.35 -17.18 -5.48
N TRP A 135 -4.58 -16.34 -4.79
CA TRP A 135 -4.04 -15.08 -5.31
C TRP A 135 -2.65 -15.27 -5.91
N THR A 136 -2.62 -15.92 -7.08
CA THR A 136 -1.39 -16.37 -7.76
C THR A 136 -0.69 -15.27 -8.56
N GLU A 137 -1.46 -14.54 -9.38
CA GLU A 137 -0.95 -13.47 -10.25
C GLU A 137 -0.91 -12.11 -9.55
N GLN A 138 -1.94 -11.83 -8.77
CA GLN A 138 -2.09 -10.59 -8.03
C GLN A 138 -2.45 -10.91 -6.59
N PRO A 139 -1.76 -10.30 -5.60
CA PRO A 139 -2.08 -10.46 -4.20
C PRO A 139 -3.45 -9.87 -3.86
N PRO A 140 -4.06 -10.24 -2.72
CA PRO A 140 -5.38 -9.76 -2.33
C PRO A 140 -5.49 -8.22 -2.35
N GLY A 141 -6.61 -7.74 -2.87
CA GLY A 141 -7.04 -6.35 -2.76
C GLY A 141 -7.51 -6.01 -1.35
N LEU A 142 -7.88 -4.74 -1.13
CA LEU A 142 -8.29 -4.24 0.19
C LEU A 142 -9.53 -4.94 0.75
N ALA A 143 -10.57 -5.10 -0.07
CA ALA A 143 -11.84 -5.72 0.37
C ALA A 143 -11.67 -7.21 0.65
N GLU A 144 -10.94 -7.91 -0.22
CA GLU A 144 -10.61 -9.33 -0.04
C GLU A 144 -9.76 -9.54 1.22
N MET A 145 -8.83 -8.62 1.48
CA MET A 145 -7.98 -8.70 2.66
C MET A 145 -8.76 -8.42 3.95
N ALA A 146 -9.72 -7.49 3.92
CA ALA A 146 -10.63 -7.29 5.04
C ALA A 146 -11.44 -8.57 5.34
N HIS A 147 -12.00 -9.22 4.30
CA HIS A 147 -12.70 -10.50 4.44
C HIS A 147 -11.82 -11.59 5.06
N ILE A 148 -10.58 -11.73 4.55
CA ILE A 148 -9.63 -12.73 5.08
C ILE A 148 -9.35 -12.48 6.56
N LEU A 149 -9.18 -11.23 7.00
CA LEU A 149 -8.93 -10.89 8.41
C LEU A 149 -10.17 -11.08 9.31
N GLU A 150 -11.37 -11.04 8.75
CA GLU A 150 -12.62 -11.28 9.49
C GLU A 150 -12.92 -12.77 9.66
N ALA A 151 -12.33 -13.62 8.84
CA ALA A 151 -12.60 -15.05 8.82
C ALA A 151 -11.96 -15.83 10.00
N ALA A 152 -10.94 -15.27 10.67
CA ALA A 152 -10.28 -15.89 11.82
C ALA A 152 -9.86 -14.86 12.89
N ASP A 153 -9.52 -15.34 14.08
CA ASP A 153 -8.98 -14.48 15.13
C ASP A 153 -7.57 -13.97 14.82
N SER A 154 -7.17 -12.90 15.52
CA SER A 154 -5.85 -12.28 15.33
C SER A 154 -4.69 -13.22 15.66
N ASP A 155 -4.86 -14.16 16.60
CA ASP A 155 -3.81 -15.12 16.96
C ASP A 155 -3.56 -16.12 15.83
N SER A 156 -4.62 -16.56 15.15
CA SER A 156 -4.55 -17.42 13.96
C SER A 156 -3.86 -16.71 12.81
N HIS A 157 -4.22 -15.45 12.53
CA HIS A 157 -3.53 -14.64 11.51
C HIS A 157 -2.07 -14.34 11.86
N ARG A 158 -1.76 -14.16 13.16
CA ARG A 158 -0.38 -14.00 13.63
C ARG A 158 0.43 -15.26 13.38
N ALA A 159 -0.10 -16.43 13.76
CA ALA A 159 0.54 -17.72 13.56
C ALA A 159 0.72 -18.05 12.06
N ALA A 160 -0.27 -17.74 11.24
CA ALA A 160 -0.24 -17.93 9.79
C ALA A 160 0.66 -16.91 9.05
N GLY A 161 0.93 -15.75 9.67
CA GLY A 161 1.68 -14.66 9.04
C GLY A 161 0.92 -13.87 7.98
N THR A 162 -0.39 -14.08 7.82
CA THR A 162 -1.22 -13.41 6.80
C THR A 162 -1.40 -11.91 7.06
N TRP A 163 -1.16 -11.43 8.29
CA TRP A 163 -1.16 -10.00 8.61
C TRP A 163 -0.14 -9.18 7.79
N ARG A 164 0.94 -9.82 7.32
CA ARG A 164 1.94 -9.15 6.46
C ARG A 164 1.38 -8.81 5.09
N GLU A 165 0.53 -9.69 4.55
CA GLU A 165 -0.18 -9.42 3.29
C GLU A 165 -1.17 -8.28 3.49
N ALA A 166 -1.78 -8.16 4.67
CA ALA A 166 -2.66 -7.06 4.99
C ALA A 166 -1.94 -5.71 5.10
N VAL A 167 -0.72 -5.69 5.66
CA VAL A 167 0.15 -4.50 5.62
C VAL A 167 0.42 -4.11 4.16
N ALA A 168 0.82 -5.07 3.31
CA ALA A 168 1.12 -4.79 1.91
C ALA A 168 -0.11 -4.30 1.14
N ALA A 169 -1.29 -4.86 1.40
CA ALA A 169 -2.55 -4.42 0.81
C ALA A 169 -2.91 -2.98 1.25
N ALA A 170 -2.75 -2.65 2.54
CA ALA A 170 -3.00 -1.31 3.05
C ALA A 170 -2.06 -0.28 2.40
N GLU A 171 -0.76 -0.60 2.30
CA GLU A 171 0.24 0.29 1.67
C GLU A 171 -0.05 0.53 0.19
N ARG A 172 -0.40 -0.51 -0.58
CA ARG A 172 -0.77 -0.37 -2.01
C ARG A 172 -2.05 0.43 -2.21
N GLY A 173 -3.06 0.18 -1.38
CA GLY A 173 -4.37 0.83 -1.47
C GLY A 173 -4.35 2.29 -1.03
N GLY A 174 -3.41 2.65 -0.16
CA GLY A 174 -3.28 3.97 0.44
C GLY A 174 -3.11 5.14 -0.53
N THR A 175 -2.52 4.89 -1.70
CA THR A 175 -2.26 5.90 -2.73
C THR A 175 -3.26 5.83 -3.90
N GLY A 176 -4.31 5.03 -3.77
CA GLY A 176 -5.33 4.82 -4.81
C GLY A 176 -6.37 5.94 -4.89
N THR A 177 -7.54 5.61 -5.41
CA THR A 177 -8.73 6.48 -5.38
C THR A 177 -9.15 6.82 -3.95
N GLY A 178 -10.02 7.82 -3.77
CA GLY A 178 -10.50 8.21 -2.44
C GLY A 178 -11.18 7.06 -1.66
N ALA A 179 -11.86 6.15 -2.36
CA ALA A 179 -12.46 4.96 -1.75
C ALA A 179 -11.39 3.94 -1.32
N GLU A 180 -10.37 3.71 -2.15
CA GLU A 180 -9.26 2.81 -1.84
C GLU A 180 -8.41 3.35 -0.68
N ALA A 181 -8.12 4.66 -0.67
CA ALA A 181 -7.40 5.30 0.43
C ALA A 181 -8.17 5.16 1.76
N ALA A 182 -9.50 5.33 1.75
CA ALA A 182 -10.34 5.14 2.92
C ALA A 182 -10.33 3.68 3.41
N ALA A 183 -10.42 2.70 2.51
CA ALA A 183 -10.34 1.28 2.84
C ALA A 183 -8.93 0.89 3.34
N GLY A 184 -7.87 1.42 2.75
CA GLY A 184 -6.48 1.24 3.20
C GLY A 184 -6.27 1.79 4.61
N ARG A 185 -6.86 2.95 4.93
CA ARG A 185 -6.88 3.48 6.29
C ARG A 185 -7.65 2.60 7.27
N ALA A 186 -8.82 2.09 6.89
CA ALA A 186 -9.59 1.20 7.76
C ALA A 186 -8.80 -0.08 8.08
N LEU A 187 -8.09 -0.62 7.08
CA LEU A 187 -7.21 -1.77 7.24
C LEU A 187 -6.00 -1.44 8.15
N ALA A 188 -5.38 -0.27 7.99
CA ALA A 188 -4.32 0.21 8.89
C ALA A 188 -4.80 0.29 10.35
N ALA A 189 -5.98 0.86 10.58
CA ALA A 189 -6.57 0.95 11.91
C ALA A 189 -6.86 -0.44 12.52
N HIS A 190 -7.30 -1.40 11.70
CA HIS A 190 -7.43 -2.80 12.12
C HIS A 190 -6.06 -3.38 12.52
N LEU A 191 -5.02 -3.18 11.69
CA LEU A 191 -3.67 -3.68 11.95
C LEU A 191 -3.08 -3.14 13.27
N PHE A 192 -3.28 -1.85 13.56
CA PHE A 192 -2.86 -1.24 14.83
C PHE A 192 -3.54 -1.87 16.05
N ARG A 193 -4.82 -2.23 15.94
CA ARG A 193 -5.59 -2.84 17.04
C ARG A 193 -5.23 -4.32 17.23
N SER A 194 -5.13 -5.06 16.13
CA SER A 194 -5.03 -6.52 16.15
C SER A 194 -3.60 -7.03 16.24
N PHE A 195 -2.61 -6.29 15.72
CA PHE A 195 -1.21 -6.72 15.61
C PHE A 195 -0.19 -5.68 16.10
N PRO A 196 -0.37 -5.04 17.26
CA PRO A 196 0.49 -3.95 17.69
C PRO A 196 1.95 -4.37 17.95
N ALA A 197 2.20 -5.63 18.33
CA ALA A 197 3.53 -6.14 18.68
C ALA A 197 4.34 -6.57 17.44
N GLU A 198 3.65 -6.91 16.36
CA GLU A 198 4.21 -7.43 15.11
C GLU A 198 4.72 -6.32 14.19
N LEU A 199 4.16 -5.11 14.33
CA LEU A 199 4.50 -3.96 13.50
C LEU A 199 5.90 -3.43 13.87
N ALA A 200 6.85 -3.62 12.97
CA ALA A 200 8.15 -2.97 13.05
C ALA A 200 7.99 -1.43 13.01
N PRO A 201 8.92 -0.65 13.60
CA PRO A 201 8.82 0.82 13.62
C PRO A 201 8.59 1.45 12.24
N ARG A 202 9.26 0.93 11.20
CA ARG A 202 9.12 1.38 9.82
C ARG A 202 7.71 1.16 9.27
N THR A 203 7.18 -0.06 9.38
CA THR A 203 5.80 -0.38 8.99
C THR A 203 4.79 0.46 9.77
N ARG A 204 5.04 0.65 11.07
CA ARG A 204 4.20 1.49 11.92
C ARG A 204 4.13 2.93 11.40
N ALA A 205 5.26 3.50 11.00
CA ALA A 205 5.30 4.85 10.43
C ALA A 205 4.52 4.96 9.11
N ARG A 206 4.65 3.97 8.21
CA ARG A 206 3.87 3.91 6.96
C ARG A 206 2.38 3.81 7.20
N LEU A 207 1.93 2.93 8.09
CA LEU A 207 0.51 2.84 8.44
C LEU A 207 0.00 4.14 9.10
N ARG A 208 0.84 4.87 9.85
CA ARG A 208 0.50 6.21 10.36
C ARG A 208 0.39 7.25 9.26
N LEU A 209 1.21 7.19 8.21
CA LEU A 209 1.05 8.07 7.04
C LEU A 209 -0.31 7.87 6.36
N LEU A 210 -0.83 6.65 6.30
CA LEU A 210 -2.19 6.37 5.78
C LEU A 210 -3.29 7.02 6.63
N GLU A 211 -3.20 6.88 7.96
CA GLU A 211 -4.15 7.52 8.88
C GLU A 211 -4.08 9.04 8.77
N LEU A 212 -2.86 9.60 8.69
CA LEU A 212 -2.62 11.03 8.54
C LEU A 212 -3.18 11.56 7.21
N ALA A 213 -2.99 10.86 6.09
CA ALA A 213 -3.59 11.24 4.80
C ALA A 213 -5.11 11.38 4.90
N GLY A 214 -5.76 10.43 5.58
CA GLY A 214 -7.20 10.47 5.81
C GLY A 214 -7.62 11.62 6.72
N ASP A 215 -6.93 11.83 7.83
CA ASP A 215 -7.20 12.96 8.73
C ASP A 215 -7.04 14.31 8.02
N ILE A 216 -6.01 14.49 7.21
CA ILE A 216 -5.82 15.69 6.37
C ILE A 216 -6.97 15.84 5.38
N ALA A 217 -7.38 14.75 4.71
CA ALA A 217 -8.46 14.79 3.72
C ALA A 217 -9.79 15.23 4.35
N GLU A 218 -10.06 14.81 5.59
CA GLU A 218 -11.27 15.15 6.35
C GLU A 218 -11.13 16.43 7.19
N GLY A 219 -9.95 17.06 7.20
CA GLY A 219 -9.67 18.27 7.98
C GLY A 219 -9.63 18.03 9.50
N ARG A 220 -9.18 16.86 9.94
CA ARG A 220 -9.06 16.49 11.35
C ARG A 220 -7.61 16.60 11.85
N GLY A 221 -7.46 17.04 13.09
CA GLY A 221 -6.15 17.22 13.72
C GLY A 221 -5.45 18.52 13.34
N THR A 222 -4.23 18.67 13.83
CA THR A 222 -3.34 19.81 13.61
C THR A 222 -1.90 19.33 13.47
N ASP A 223 -1.01 20.21 13.06
CA ASP A 223 0.43 19.98 12.95
C ASP A 223 0.76 18.89 11.92
N TRP A 224 -0.03 18.80 10.84
CA TRP A 224 0.11 17.76 9.83
C TRP A 224 1.49 17.78 9.18
N ALA A 225 2.05 18.97 8.93
CA ALA A 225 3.37 19.10 8.32
C ALA A 225 4.47 18.52 9.22
N GLU A 226 4.43 18.80 10.52
CA GLU A 226 5.38 18.26 11.49
C GLU A 226 5.23 16.74 11.62
N GLN A 227 3.99 16.25 11.72
CA GLN A 227 3.71 14.82 11.79
C GLN A 227 4.20 14.07 10.55
N ALA A 228 3.95 14.58 9.35
CA ALA A 228 4.37 13.94 8.11
C ALA A 228 5.90 13.87 7.99
N VAL A 229 6.62 14.93 8.38
CA VAL A 229 8.09 14.95 8.40
C VAL A 229 8.65 14.00 9.47
N ALA A 230 8.02 13.93 10.65
CA ALA A 230 8.45 13.02 11.72
C ALA A 230 8.26 11.53 11.36
N LEU A 231 7.29 11.22 10.49
CA LEU A 231 7.01 9.87 10.01
C LEU A 231 7.88 9.45 8.81
N ARG A 232 8.70 10.35 8.27
CA ARG A 232 9.62 10.06 7.17
C ARG A 232 10.59 8.94 7.56
N GLU A 233 10.82 8.01 6.63
CA GLU A 233 11.79 6.95 6.84
C GLU A 233 13.22 7.52 6.88
N PRO A 234 14.01 7.25 7.93
CA PRO A 234 15.40 7.68 7.96
C PRO A 234 16.25 6.84 7.00
N GLY A 235 16.89 7.46 6.01
CA GLY A 235 17.87 6.83 5.10
C GLY A 235 17.88 7.42 3.68
N GLU A 236 18.93 7.10 2.90
CA GLU A 236 19.08 7.50 1.49
C GLU A 236 18.18 6.72 0.50
N VAL A 237 17.57 5.62 0.96
CA VAL A 237 16.70 4.80 0.11
C VAL A 237 15.33 5.48 0.00
N ALA A 238 15.01 5.94 -1.20
CA ALA A 238 13.72 6.53 -1.52
C ALA A 238 12.57 5.62 -1.06
N GLU A 239 11.52 6.22 -0.50
CA GLU A 239 10.34 5.51 -0.06
C GLU A 239 9.69 4.77 -1.24
N SER A 240 9.72 3.44 -1.21
CA SER A 240 9.37 2.59 -2.36
C SER A 240 7.86 2.58 -2.67
N SER A 241 7.03 3.07 -1.74
CA SER A 241 5.56 3.08 -1.85
C SER A 241 4.98 4.36 -2.43
N GLY A 242 5.75 5.46 -2.46
CA GLY A 242 5.22 6.79 -2.85
C GLY A 242 4.17 7.37 -1.89
N LEU A 243 4.04 6.80 -0.68
CA LEU A 243 3.01 7.15 0.28
C LEU A 243 3.25 8.52 0.93
N LEU A 244 4.49 8.85 1.28
CA LEU A 244 4.87 10.17 1.76
C LEU A 244 4.60 11.25 0.70
N ALA A 245 4.95 10.96 -0.56
CA ALA A 245 4.64 11.87 -1.67
C ALA A 245 3.13 12.10 -1.83
N HIS A 246 2.32 11.04 -1.66
CA HIS A 246 0.87 11.14 -1.63
C HIS A 246 0.38 11.99 -0.45
N VAL A 247 0.87 11.75 0.77
CA VAL A 247 0.54 12.55 1.97
C VAL A 247 0.89 14.02 1.75
N TYR A 248 2.07 14.32 1.20
CA TYR A 248 2.49 15.68 0.89
C TYR A 248 1.59 16.35 -0.15
N ALA A 249 1.13 15.61 -1.17
CA ALA A 249 0.16 16.13 -2.13
C ALA A 249 -1.19 16.45 -1.47
N VAL A 250 -1.70 15.54 -0.61
CA VAL A 250 -2.95 15.73 0.13
C VAL A 250 -2.85 16.91 1.11
N LEU A 251 -1.73 17.04 1.83
CA LEU A 251 -1.42 18.16 2.72
C LEU A 251 -1.35 19.47 1.95
N GLY A 252 -0.59 19.51 0.85
CA GLY A 252 -0.46 20.69 0.02
C GLY A 252 -1.82 21.19 -0.49
N ALA A 253 -2.66 20.28 -0.97
CA ALA A 253 -4.03 20.60 -1.38
C ALA A 253 -4.90 21.07 -0.20
N ALA A 254 -4.74 20.47 0.98
CA ALA A 254 -5.50 20.81 2.18
C ALA A 254 -5.22 22.22 2.69
N VAL A 255 -3.95 22.62 2.75
CA VAL A 255 -3.54 23.98 3.12
C VAL A 255 -4.16 25.00 2.16
N LEU A 256 -4.24 24.68 0.87
CA LEU A 256 -4.86 25.53 -0.13
C LEU A 256 -6.39 25.59 -0.06
N ARG A 257 -7.09 24.76 0.75
CA ARG A 257 -8.56 24.80 0.83
C ARG A 257 -9.10 26.01 1.59
N GLN A 258 -8.34 26.55 2.54
CA GLN A 258 -8.76 27.70 3.34
C GLN A 258 -7.68 28.81 3.36
N PRO A 259 -7.50 29.54 2.24
CA PRO A 259 -6.50 30.60 2.18
C PRO A 259 -6.81 31.76 3.12
N GLY A 260 -5.77 32.45 3.59
CA GLY A 260 -5.85 33.62 4.46
C GLY A 260 -5.72 33.30 5.95
N SER A 261 -5.36 32.06 6.30
CA SER A 261 -4.95 31.65 7.63
C SER A 261 -3.46 31.27 7.63
N PRO A 262 -2.56 32.28 7.68
CA PRO A 262 -1.13 32.00 7.62
C PRO A 262 -0.61 31.26 8.86
N GLU A 263 -1.32 31.37 9.98
CA GLU A 263 -1.04 30.61 11.20
C GLU A 263 -1.54 29.17 11.07
N GLY A 264 -0.89 28.24 11.78
CA GLY A 264 -1.23 26.81 11.76
C GLY A 264 -0.45 26.04 10.69
N GLU A 265 -1.16 25.30 9.83
CA GLU A 265 -0.53 24.36 8.88
C GLU A 265 0.41 25.03 7.88
N LEU A 266 0.10 26.25 7.43
CA LEU A 266 1.01 26.98 6.54
C LEU A 266 2.32 27.34 7.26
N TYR A 267 2.24 27.75 8.52
CA TYR A 267 3.43 28.01 9.34
C TYR A 267 4.25 26.74 9.53
N GLY A 268 3.61 25.62 9.89
CA GLY A 268 4.26 24.32 10.02
C GLY A 268 4.96 23.89 8.73
N LEU A 269 4.27 24.05 7.58
CA LEU A 269 4.82 23.77 6.26
C LEU A 269 6.02 24.65 5.93
N ALA A 270 5.91 25.98 6.13
CA ALA A 270 6.99 26.92 5.87
C ALA A 270 8.23 26.65 6.72
N ARG A 271 8.01 26.32 8.01
CA ARG A 271 9.09 26.07 8.97
C ARG A 271 9.68 24.68 8.90
N SER A 272 8.98 23.70 8.31
CA SER A 272 9.50 22.35 8.10
C SER A 272 10.83 22.35 7.33
N GLY A 273 11.00 23.28 6.40
CA GLY A 273 12.14 23.34 5.50
C GLY A 273 12.25 22.13 4.55
N ASP A 274 11.25 21.24 4.52
CA ASP A 274 11.30 20.03 3.72
C ASP A 274 11.05 20.37 2.22
N PRO A 275 12.02 20.12 1.33
CA PRO A 275 11.92 20.52 -0.06
C PRO A 275 10.87 19.72 -0.85
N GLU A 276 10.60 18.47 -0.46
CA GLU A 276 9.60 17.62 -1.13
C GLU A 276 8.18 18.08 -0.75
N LEU A 277 7.96 18.41 0.53
CA LEU A 277 6.71 18.99 1.01
C LEU A 277 6.41 20.35 0.35
N LEU A 278 7.40 21.24 0.31
CA LEU A 278 7.27 22.54 -0.36
C LEU A 278 7.02 22.40 -1.87
N ALA A 279 7.66 21.42 -2.52
CA ALA A 279 7.42 21.12 -3.92
C ALA A 279 5.98 20.62 -4.16
N ALA A 280 5.46 19.74 -3.31
CA ALA A 280 4.09 19.23 -3.40
C ALA A 280 3.05 20.35 -3.21
N TYR A 281 3.26 21.25 -2.25
CA TYR A 281 2.41 22.43 -2.06
C TYR A 281 2.40 23.34 -3.29
N ARG A 282 3.58 23.60 -3.87
CA ARG A 282 3.70 24.37 -5.10
C ARG A 282 3.00 23.70 -6.27
N GLN A 283 3.14 22.39 -6.43
CA GLN A 283 2.47 21.64 -7.49
C GLN A 283 0.94 21.70 -7.33
N ALA A 284 0.42 21.59 -6.10
CA ALA A 284 -1.01 21.75 -5.83
C ALA A 284 -1.51 23.14 -6.23
N ALA A 285 -0.75 24.19 -5.93
CA ALA A 285 -1.08 25.57 -6.30
C ALA A 285 -0.98 25.82 -7.82
N GLN A 286 -0.15 25.07 -8.53
CA GLN A 286 -0.01 25.17 -9.99
C GLN A 286 -1.09 24.40 -10.76
N SER A 287 -1.96 23.64 -10.08
CA SER A 287 -3.03 22.92 -10.74
C SER A 287 -4.01 23.85 -11.47
N ALA A 288 -4.49 23.41 -12.63
CA ALA A 288 -5.41 24.21 -13.46
C ALA A 288 -6.68 24.63 -12.69
N GLY A 289 -7.25 23.69 -11.92
CA GLY A 289 -8.44 23.95 -11.09
C GLY A 289 -8.20 25.00 -10.01
N PHE A 290 -7.02 25.03 -9.38
CA PHE A 290 -6.70 26.09 -8.41
C PHE A 290 -6.51 27.44 -9.10
N GLY A 291 -5.86 27.46 -10.27
CA GLY A 291 -5.73 28.67 -11.09
C GLY A 291 -7.08 29.26 -11.52
N GLU A 292 -8.05 28.42 -11.88
CA GLU A 292 -9.43 28.85 -12.15
C GLU A 292 -10.10 29.44 -10.92
N ARG A 293 -9.94 28.80 -9.76
CA ARG A 293 -10.47 29.30 -8.48
C ARG A 293 -9.93 30.69 -8.14
N LEU A 294 -8.63 30.92 -8.33
CA LEU A 294 -8.00 32.24 -8.14
C LEU A 294 -8.60 33.33 -9.04
N ARG A 295 -8.98 32.99 -10.29
CA ARG A 295 -9.59 33.94 -11.23
C ARG A 295 -11.07 34.19 -10.93
N ALA A 296 -11.76 33.18 -10.40
CA ALA A 296 -13.18 33.25 -10.10
C ALA A 296 -13.47 33.94 -8.76
N ASP A 297 -12.66 33.65 -7.72
CA ASP A 297 -12.89 34.09 -6.36
C ASP A 297 -11.81 35.08 -5.86
N PRO A 298 -12.13 36.38 -5.75
CA PRO A 298 -11.22 37.39 -5.21
C PRO A 298 -10.80 37.13 -3.76
N ALA A 299 -11.63 36.47 -2.94
CA ALA A 299 -11.32 36.19 -1.54
C ALA A 299 -10.21 35.13 -1.42
N THR A 300 -10.30 34.05 -2.22
CA THR A 300 -9.22 33.07 -2.39
C THR A 300 -7.91 33.75 -2.79
N ALA A 301 -7.93 34.65 -3.78
CA ALA A 301 -6.74 35.34 -4.25
C ALA A 301 -6.13 36.27 -3.19
N ALA A 302 -6.96 37.00 -2.45
CA ALA A 302 -6.53 37.82 -1.31
C ALA A 302 -5.90 36.96 -0.20
N GLY A 303 -6.53 35.85 0.16
CA GLY A 303 -6.01 34.91 1.16
C GLY A 303 -4.66 34.33 0.76
N CYS A 304 -4.50 33.89 -0.49
CA CYS A 304 -3.21 33.39 -0.99
C CYS A 304 -2.12 34.46 -0.97
N PHE A 305 -2.44 35.72 -1.27
CA PHE A 305 -1.47 36.79 -1.15
C PHE A 305 -1.02 36.99 0.30
N VAL A 306 -1.95 36.95 1.27
CA VAL A 306 -1.62 37.03 2.70
C VAL A 306 -0.73 35.85 3.10
N ASP A 307 -1.11 34.64 2.75
CA ASP A 307 -0.41 33.41 3.09
C ASP A 307 1.01 33.39 2.51
N TRP A 308 1.18 33.71 1.23
CA TRP A 308 2.48 33.63 0.57
C TRP A 308 3.39 34.80 0.91
N THR A 309 2.87 35.90 1.45
CA THR A 309 3.70 36.98 2.00
C THR A 309 3.90 36.87 3.52
N ALA A 310 3.30 35.86 4.15
CA ALA A 310 3.51 35.56 5.55
C ALA A 310 4.87 34.89 5.82
N HIS A 311 5.25 34.88 7.09
CA HIS A 311 6.45 34.25 7.62
C HIS A 311 7.76 34.63 6.90
N PRO A 312 8.06 35.93 6.76
CA PRO A 312 9.39 36.35 6.29
C PRO A 312 10.45 35.79 7.24
N GLY A 313 11.48 35.13 6.71
CA GLY A 313 12.54 34.50 7.50
C GLY A 313 12.25 33.08 7.99
N ALA A 314 11.18 32.41 7.53
CA ALA A 314 10.98 30.97 7.78
C ALA A 314 12.07 30.07 7.14
N GLY A 315 12.94 30.64 6.31
CA GLY A 315 14.11 29.99 5.73
C GLY A 315 14.17 30.16 4.22
N PRO A 316 15.34 29.89 3.60
CA PRO A 316 15.56 30.14 2.16
C PRO A 316 14.66 29.28 1.26
N ALA A 317 14.29 28.06 1.70
CA ALA A 317 13.40 27.18 0.93
C ALA A 317 11.97 27.73 0.87
N TRP A 318 11.45 28.26 1.98
CA TRP A 318 10.15 28.95 2.00
C TRP A 318 10.19 30.23 1.16
N GLU A 319 11.23 31.06 1.29
CA GLU A 319 11.36 32.30 0.52
C GLU A 319 11.38 32.05 -0.99
N ALA A 320 12.11 31.03 -1.44
CA ALA A 320 12.10 30.61 -2.83
C ALA A 320 10.71 30.12 -3.28
N THR A 321 10.02 29.34 -2.42
CA THR A 321 8.69 28.79 -2.70
C THR A 321 7.63 29.89 -2.77
N SER A 322 7.59 30.79 -1.78
CA SER A 322 6.74 31.98 -1.72
C SER A 322 6.93 32.86 -2.96
N THR A 323 8.19 33.14 -3.33
CA THR A 323 8.51 33.93 -4.53
C THR A 323 7.95 33.27 -5.79
N ALA A 324 8.16 31.96 -5.96
CA ALA A 324 7.64 31.20 -7.10
C ALA A 324 6.11 31.18 -7.12
N LEU A 325 5.44 31.00 -5.98
CA LEU A 325 3.98 31.02 -5.89
C LEU A 325 3.39 32.39 -6.31
N LEU A 326 3.98 33.47 -5.81
CA LEU A 326 3.57 34.83 -6.19
C LEU A 326 3.79 35.07 -7.69
N ASP A 327 4.94 34.68 -8.23
CA ASP A 327 5.36 35.01 -9.59
C ASP A 327 4.75 34.11 -10.66
N ASP A 328 4.59 32.82 -10.37
CA ASP A 328 4.21 31.76 -11.30
C ASP A 328 2.76 31.27 -11.11
N VAL A 329 2.09 31.61 -10.00
CA VAL A 329 0.69 31.21 -9.75
C VAL A 329 -0.23 32.42 -9.63
N LEU A 330 -0.05 33.25 -8.60
CA LEU A 330 -0.99 34.37 -8.34
C LEU A 330 -0.90 35.44 -9.42
N ARG A 331 0.31 35.80 -9.82
CA ARG A 331 0.50 36.83 -10.84
C ARG A 331 -0.14 36.43 -12.18
N PRO A 332 0.10 35.26 -12.77
CA PRO A 332 -0.63 34.81 -13.95
C PRO A 332 -2.15 34.84 -13.80
N ALA A 333 -2.70 34.42 -12.66
CA ALA A 333 -4.14 34.45 -12.43
C ALA A 333 -4.71 35.89 -12.46
N LEU A 334 -3.99 36.84 -11.87
CA LEU A 334 -4.44 38.25 -11.82
C LEU A 334 -4.16 39.06 -13.09
N ARG A 335 -3.32 38.57 -14.01
CA ARG A 335 -2.98 39.30 -15.26
C ARG A 335 -4.20 39.67 -16.10
N SER A 336 -5.18 38.78 -16.17
CA SER A 336 -6.43 38.97 -16.93
C SER A 336 -7.62 39.30 -16.03
N ALA A 337 -7.39 39.61 -14.75
CA ALA A 337 -8.47 39.91 -13.82
C ALA A 337 -9.19 41.20 -14.21
N SER A 338 -10.52 41.19 -14.12
CA SER A 338 -11.34 42.38 -14.34
C SER A 338 -11.09 43.42 -13.23
N ARG A 339 -11.38 44.69 -13.52
CA ARG A 339 -11.32 45.75 -12.50
C ARG A 339 -12.21 45.43 -11.29
N ALA A 340 -13.40 44.85 -11.52
CA ALA A 340 -14.30 44.45 -10.45
C ALA A 340 -13.68 43.37 -9.55
N HIS A 341 -13.00 42.38 -10.13
CA HIS A 341 -12.30 41.34 -9.38
C HIS A 341 -11.16 41.94 -8.53
N LEU A 342 -10.33 42.81 -9.12
CA LEU A 342 -9.24 43.48 -8.40
C LEU A 342 -9.77 44.36 -7.26
N THR A 343 -10.86 45.09 -7.46
CA THR A 343 -11.49 45.89 -6.40
C THR A 343 -12.01 45.01 -5.27
N ALA A 344 -12.69 43.91 -5.57
CA ALA A 344 -13.16 42.97 -4.57
C ALA A 344 -12.01 42.32 -3.77
N LEU A 345 -10.91 41.98 -4.44
CA LEU A 345 -9.68 41.48 -3.81
C LEU A 345 -9.10 42.51 -2.84
N THR A 346 -8.96 43.77 -3.26
CA THR A 346 -8.45 44.84 -2.37
C THR A 346 -9.36 45.08 -1.17
N THR A 347 -10.67 44.98 -1.34
CA THR A 347 -11.64 45.07 -0.22
C THR A 347 -11.44 43.92 0.76
N ALA A 348 -11.24 42.69 0.27
CA ALA A 348 -10.94 41.53 1.12
C ALA A 348 -9.62 41.71 1.88
N LEU A 349 -8.57 42.23 1.24
CA LEU A 349 -7.30 42.54 1.92
C LEU A 349 -7.46 43.64 2.98
N ALA A 350 -8.28 44.66 2.72
CA ALA A 350 -8.51 45.77 3.63
C ALA A 350 -9.12 45.32 4.97
N ALA A 351 -9.86 44.21 4.99
CA ALA A 351 -10.38 43.61 6.22
C ALA A 351 -9.26 43.21 7.20
N GLY A 352 -8.07 42.87 6.69
CA GLY A 352 -6.87 42.60 7.49
C GLY A 352 -5.97 43.82 7.74
N GLY A 353 -6.38 45.01 7.32
CA GLY A 353 -5.71 46.29 7.54
C GLY A 353 -5.10 46.93 6.28
N PRO A 354 -4.93 48.26 6.29
CA PRO A 354 -4.51 49.03 5.10
C PRO A 354 -3.10 48.69 4.62
N HIS A 355 -2.22 48.22 5.49
CA HIS A 355 -0.86 47.80 5.13
C HIS A 355 -0.84 46.64 4.12
N ARG A 356 -1.83 45.73 4.18
CA ARG A 356 -1.93 44.60 3.24
C ARG A 356 -2.29 45.07 1.84
N VAL A 357 -3.15 46.07 1.73
CA VAL A 357 -3.51 46.72 0.46
C VAL A 357 -2.29 47.40 -0.14
N SER A 358 -1.57 48.22 0.65
CA SER A 358 -0.35 48.89 0.18
C SER A 358 0.74 47.90 -0.26
N ALA A 359 0.91 46.79 0.47
CA ALA A 359 1.85 45.72 0.10
C ALA A 359 1.46 45.04 -1.21
N PHE A 360 0.18 44.70 -1.38
CA PHE A 360 -0.36 44.14 -2.61
C PHE A 360 -0.19 45.07 -3.80
N GLU A 361 -0.55 46.35 -3.66
CA GLU A 361 -0.41 47.34 -4.71
C GLU A 361 1.05 47.53 -5.10
N THR A 362 1.95 47.60 -4.12
CA THR A 362 3.39 47.72 -4.36
C THR A 362 3.92 46.51 -5.15
N TRP A 363 3.55 45.29 -4.74
CA TRP A 363 3.92 44.05 -5.42
C TRP A 363 3.37 44.01 -6.86
N HIS A 364 2.08 44.34 -7.04
CA HIS A 364 1.39 44.31 -8.33
C HIS A 364 1.90 45.41 -9.29
N GLN A 365 2.27 46.59 -8.77
CA GLN A 365 2.80 47.72 -9.55
C GLN A 365 4.26 47.55 -9.95
N ARG A 366 5.13 47.04 -9.06
CA ARG A 366 6.55 46.78 -9.36
C ARG A 366 6.72 45.90 -10.62
N THR A 367 5.76 45.02 -10.88
CA THR A 367 5.77 44.15 -12.06
C THR A 367 5.18 44.76 -13.34
N ARG A 368 4.47 45.88 -13.26
CA ARG A 368 4.10 46.68 -14.45
C ARG A 368 5.30 47.53 -14.87
N ALA A 369 6.00 48.15 -13.92
CA ALA A 369 7.17 49.00 -14.18
C ALA A 369 8.39 48.22 -14.72
N SER A 370 8.63 47.00 -14.25
CA SER A 370 9.73 46.15 -14.76
C SER A 370 9.52 45.68 -16.21
N ARG A 371 8.27 45.61 -16.68
CA ARG A 371 7.92 45.32 -18.08
C ARG A 371 8.12 46.52 -19.00
N TRP A 372 7.73 47.72 -18.57
CA TRP A 372 7.99 48.95 -19.33
C TRP A 372 9.50 49.19 -19.55
N ARG A 373 10.35 48.86 -18.57
CA ARG A 373 11.82 48.93 -18.76
C ARG A 373 12.39 47.87 -19.71
N ARG A 374 11.79 46.67 -19.82
CA ARG A 374 12.22 45.64 -20.78
C ARG A 374 11.70 45.90 -22.21
N LEU A 375 10.56 46.58 -22.35
CA LEU A 375 9.97 46.95 -23.65
C LEU A 375 10.54 48.27 -24.22
N LEU A 376 11.02 49.18 -23.37
CA LEU A 376 11.62 50.46 -23.78
C LEU A 376 13.17 50.46 -23.73
N GLY A 377 13.78 49.32 -23.42
CA GLY A 377 15.24 49.17 -23.28
C GLY A 377 15.79 47.95 -24.02
N GLY A 378 15.13 47.52 -25.10
CA GLY A 378 15.62 46.52 -26.05
C GLY A 378 16.08 47.19 -27.33
#